data_AF-A0A960T4J5-F1
#
_entry.id   AF-A0A960T4J5-F1
#
_cell.length_a   1.000
_cell.length_b   1.000
_cell.length_c   1.000
_cell.angle_alpha   90.00
_cell.angle_beta   90.00
_cell.angle_gamma   90.00
#
_symmetry.space_group_name_H-M   'P 1'
#
loop_
_entity.id
_entity.type
_entity.pdbx_description
1 polymer ?
#
loop_
_entity_poly.entity_id
_entity_poly.type
_entity_poly.pdbx_seq_one_letter_code
_entity_poly.pdbx_strand_id
1 'polypeptide(L)'
;WRFSLAERAKLDLENAPSVTLEYARFTRGQFGVLTLRSFGGWRARDGDAEQSLLEMDTLAEDECLAKTSDGIRRFKLPPEHHFIALYRKILAKSEQAGDDLVQVFLDRRQYVKAREALEETIRIHGPGENKRRRDLLKQITGNWGRFEVAETVSAGHKPRVPLVFRNATSAGFTAAPVDIEAVLADTIEYVKGNPKELDWQRTNPSALAQRLIREKKSKYIGKTATEWNANLKPRDGHRDTRADIEVPVDKAGAWWITCRMKDGNAFQTLVWIVDSVLVKRDVAGKIQWWVADAESGAPVDDSDISFFGYRMIDIERENRDERRYQIKWKEFERKTDADGRTLLAPGDWDTHYQWLAIARKEGRAPAFFGFQSMHVAESSWGNANRDMTYGITDRPLYKPGDTVHLKFFLRNLGYFEPDDDRWAGQEGELVVQNGRGEGVVTIGKLRTDDLGAMETEFTIPKDASLGRWNARYQIGNRIAAGVSFRVEEYRKPEYEVSVEAPDKPVLLGGTFTAKVKANYFHGAPVRNATVEVIVKRESLTERWFPGWRW
;
A
#
# COMPACT_ATOMS: atom_id res chain seq x y z
N TRP A 1 -5.94 -30.73 -16.67
CA TRP A 1 -6.26 -29.47 -17.37
C TRP A 1 -5.71 -29.43 -18.80
N ARG A 2 -4.37 -29.34 -19.06
CA ARG A 2 -3.84 -29.31 -20.44
C ARG A 2 -4.26 -30.52 -21.30
N PHE A 3 -4.19 -31.72 -20.72
CA PHE A 3 -4.70 -32.94 -21.33
C PHE A 3 -6.19 -32.83 -21.67
N SER A 4 -7.00 -32.35 -20.72
CA SER A 4 -8.44 -32.13 -20.89
C SER A 4 -8.76 -31.13 -22.01
N LEU A 5 -7.96 -30.07 -22.16
CA LEU A 5 -8.07 -29.14 -23.29
C LEU A 5 -7.75 -29.83 -24.62
N ALA A 6 -6.66 -30.59 -24.68
CA ALA A 6 -6.28 -31.33 -25.89
C ALA A 6 -7.35 -32.34 -26.32
N GLU A 7 -7.95 -33.07 -25.37
CA GLU A 7 -9.05 -34.00 -25.66
C GLU A 7 -10.32 -33.27 -26.12
N ARG A 8 -10.65 -32.12 -25.50
CA ARG A 8 -11.78 -31.28 -25.95
C ARG A 8 -11.63 -30.83 -27.40
N ALA A 9 -10.43 -30.42 -27.83
CA ALA A 9 -10.18 -30.03 -29.21
C ALA A 9 -10.28 -31.20 -30.21
N LYS A 10 -10.02 -32.44 -29.78
CA LYS A 10 -10.20 -33.64 -30.60
C LYS A 10 -11.66 -34.04 -30.74
N LEU A 11 -12.43 -33.90 -29.66
CA LEU A 11 -13.83 -34.31 -29.60
C LEU A 11 -14.78 -33.29 -30.24
N ASP A 12 -14.39 -32.02 -30.28
CA ASP A 12 -15.17 -30.92 -30.82
C ASP A 12 -14.30 -30.01 -31.71
N LEU A 13 -14.24 -30.38 -33.00
CA LEU A 13 -13.41 -29.71 -33.99
C LEU A 13 -13.85 -28.26 -34.26
N GLU A 14 -15.13 -27.94 -34.06
CA GLU A 14 -15.65 -26.57 -34.21
C GLU A 14 -15.11 -25.66 -33.10
N ASN A 15 -14.96 -26.18 -31.88
CA ASN A 15 -14.39 -25.45 -30.75
C ASN A 15 -12.85 -25.49 -30.65
N ALA A 16 -12.16 -26.21 -31.54
CA ALA A 16 -10.70 -26.31 -31.54
C ALA A 16 -9.94 -24.95 -31.56
N PRO A 17 -10.41 -23.88 -32.28
CA PRO A 17 -9.79 -22.56 -32.20
C PRO A 17 -9.90 -21.93 -30.81
N SER A 18 -11.04 -22.09 -30.13
CA SER A 18 -11.26 -21.57 -28.77
C SER A 18 -10.33 -22.23 -27.75
N VAL A 19 -10.16 -23.55 -27.86
CA VAL A 19 -9.18 -24.29 -27.03
C VAL A 19 -7.75 -23.82 -27.27
N THR A 20 -7.39 -23.59 -28.53
CA THR A 20 -6.04 -23.07 -28.88
C THR A 20 -5.83 -21.67 -28.33
N LEU A 21 -6.86 -20.80 -28.38
CA LEU A 21 -6.83 -19.46 -27.81
C LEU A 21 -6.60 -19.50 -26.29
N GLU A 22 -7.35 -20.34 -25.57
CA GLU A 22 -7.19 -20.54 -24.12
C GLU A 22 -5.77 -20.98 -23.77
N TYR A 23 -5.22 -21.92 -24.54
CA TYR A 23 -3.86 -22.41 -24.34
C TYR A 23 -2.78 -21.37 -24.67
N ALA A 24 -2.95 -20.59 -25.74
CA ALA A 24 -2.06 -19.48 -26.09
C ALA A 24 -2.05 -18.39 -25.01
N ARG A 25 -3.22 -18.06 -24.45
CA ARG A 25 -3.33 -17.12 -23.31
C ARG A 25 -2.66 -17.66 -22.06
N PHE A 26 -2.83 -18.94 -21.75
CA PHE A 26 -2.16 -19.57 -20.63
C PHE A 26 -0.64 -19.48 -20.77
N THR A 27 -0.10 -19.89 -21.92
CA THR A 27 1.36 -19.85 -22.18
C THR A 27 1.91 -18.43 -22.17
N ARG A 28 1.19 -17.44 -22.75
CA ARG A 28 1.51 -16.01 -22.60
C ARG A 28 1.48 -15.56 -21.14
N GLY A 29 0.55 -16.04 -20.32
CA GLY A 29 0.48 -15.72 -18.89
C GLY A 29 1.67 -16.25 -18.08
N GLN A 30 2.25 -17.37 -18.51
CA GLN A 30 3.42 -17.98 -17.84
C GLN A 30 4.77 -17.42 -18.34
N PHE A 31 4.86 -17.11 -19.64
CA PHE A 31 6.14 -16.82 -20.30
C PHE A 31 6.19 -15.44 -20.98
N GLY A 32 5.08 -14.71 -21.02
CA GLY A 32 5.06 -13.36 -21.58
C GLY A 32 5.82 -12.36 -20.71
N VAL A 33 6.25 -11.27 -21.32
CA VAL A 33 6.96 -10.16 -20.65
C VAL A 33 6.15 -9.53 -19.51
N LEU A 34 4.84 -9.74 -19.48
CA LEU A 34 3.93 -9.31 -18.41
C LEU A 34 4.27 -9.92 -17.04
N THR A 35 4.93 -11.08 -17.01
CA THR A 35 5.41 -11.70 -15.76
C THR A 35 6.42 -10.81 -15.01
N LEU A 36 7.05 -9.88 -15.72
CA LEU A 36 8.02 -8.95 -15.17
C LEU A 36 7.38 -7.74 -14.47
N ARG A 37 6.06 -7.51 -14.61
CA ARG A 37 5.35 -6.38 -13.99
C ARG A 37 5.45 -6.32 -12.47
N SER A 38 5.68 -7.46 -11.81
CA SER A 38 5.86 -7.58 -10.35
C SER A 38 7.28 -7.22 -9.87
N PHE A 39 8.22 -7.01 -10.79
CA PHE A 39 9.60 -6.67 -10.46
C PHE A 39 9.70 -5.14 -10.24
N GLY A 40 9.79 -4.70 -8.98
CA GLY A 40 9.62 -3.29 -8.58
C GLY A 40 10.56 -2.27 -9.24
N GLY A 41 11.74 -2.70 -9.73
CA GLY A 41 12.70 -1.84 -10.45
C GLY A 41 12.38 -1.60 -11.93
N TRP A 42 11.31 -2.20 -12.46
CA TRP A 42 11.05 -2.30 -13.90
C TRP A 42 10.30 -1.10 -14.49
N ARG A 43 9.61 -0.30 -13.66
CA ARG A 43 8.79 0.84 -14.12
C ARG A 43 9.59 2.12 -14.39
N ALA A 44 10.80 2.26 -13.85
CA ALA A 44 11.54 3.53 -13.83
C ALA A 44 12.80 3.55 -14.72
N ARG A 45 13.10 2.47 -15.46
CA ARG A 45 14.32 2.41 -16.30
C ARG A 45 13.99 2.70 -17.76
N ASP A 46 14.44 3.85 -18.24
CA ASP A 46 14.59 4.10 -19.66
C ASP A 46 15.70 3.19 -20.20
N GLY A 47 15.39 2.44 -21.25
CA GLY A 47 16.20 1.31 -21.74
C GLY A 47 17.49 1.68 -22.46
N ASP A 48 17.90 2.95 -22.47
CA ASP A 48 19.05 3.40 -23.28
C ASP A 48 20.35 3.52 -22.47
N ALA A 49 20.31 3.50 -21.13
CA ALA A 49 21.50 3.69 -20.31
C ALA A 49 22.28 2.40 -20.00
N GLU A 50 21.73 1.22 -20.28
CA GLU A 50 22.41 -0.06 -20.04
C GLU A 50 22.03 -1.03 -21.16
N GLN A 51 23.02 -1.57 -21.90
CA GLN A 51 22.91 -2.84 -22.64
C GLN A 51 22.51 -3.93 -21.64
N SER A 52 21.23 -3.98 -21.30
CA SER A 52 20.72 -4.80 -20.22
C SER A 52 19.87 -5.92 -20.80
N LEU A 53 19.71 -6.98 -20.02
CA LEU A 53 18.88 -8.16 -20.29
C LEU A 53 17.41 -7.84 -20.71
N LEU A 54 16.98 -6.57 -20.67
CA LEU A 54 15.60 -6.09 -20.79
C LEU A 54 15.25 -5.44 -22.16
N GLU A 55 16.06 -5.64 -23.21
CA GLU A 55 15.80 -5.17 -24.59
C GLU A 55 14.65 -5.92 -25.28
N MET A 56 13.42 -5.73 -24.79
CA MET A 56 12.22 -6.44 -25.26
C MET A 56 11.90 -6.23 -26.75
N ASP A 57 12.29 -5.07 -27.28
CA ASP A 57 12.13 -4.72 -28.69
C ASP A 57 12.98 -5.60 -29.61
N THR A 58 14.07 -6.19 -29.09
CA THR A 58 14.96 -7.10 -29.83
C THR A 58 14.53 -8.56 -29.80
N LEU A 59 13.49 -8.92 -29.04
CA LEU A 59 13.05 -10.31 -28.91
C LEU A 59 12.63 -10.89 -30.26
N ALA A 60 13.20 -12.03 -30.63
CA ALA A 60 12.61 -12.83 -31.70
C ALA A 60 11.22 -13.32 -31.29
N GLU A 61 10.39 -13.75 -32.26
CA GLU A 61 9.02 -14.15 -31.95
C GLU A 61 8.96 -15.37 -31.03
N ASP A 62 9.84 -16.34 -31.27
CA ASP A 62 10.04 -17.54 -30.46
C ASP A 62 10.76 -17.27 -29.14
N GLU A 63 11.33 -16.08 -28.95
CA GLU A 63 11.98 -15.70 -27.70
C GLU A 63 11.02 -15.07 -26.70
N CYS A 64 11.30 -15.32 -25.43
CA CYS A 64 10.62 -14.68 -24.32
C CYS A 64 11.62 -14.23 -23.25
N LEU A 65 11.15 -13.27 -22.44
CA LEU A 65 11.84 -12.77 -21.27
C LEU A 65 10.89 -12.94 -20.08
N ALA A 66 11.21 -13.87 -19.18
CA ALA A 66 10.32 -14.25 -18.09
C ALA A 66 11.07 -14.39 -16.76
N LYS A 67 10.34 -14.24 -15.65
CA LYS A 67 10.86 -14.49 -14.31
C LYS A 67 10.89 -15.99 -14.05
N THR A 68 12.07 -16.49 -13.70
CA THR A 68 12.32 -17.86 -13.23
C THR A 68 12.72 -17.85 -11.76
N SER A 69 12.87 -19.02 -11.14
CA SER A 69 13.16 -19.15 -9.70
C SER A 69 14.48 -18.50 -9.26
N ASP A 70 15.41 -18.29 -10.18
CA ASP A 70 16.74 -17.73 -9.94
C ASP A 70 16.97 -16.35 -10.59
N GLY A 71 15.95 -15.77 -11.24
CA GLY A 71 16.06 -14.44 -11.85
C GLY A 71 15.29 -14.30 -13.17
N ILE A 72 15.51 -13.18 -13.86
CA ILE A 72 14.97 -12.94 -15.20
C ILE A 72 15.84 -13.70 -16.19
N ARG A 73 15.22 -14.45 -17.11
CA ARG A 73 15.93 -15.16 -18.18
C ARG A 73 15.32 -14.87 -19.54
N ARG A 74 16.18 -14.73 -20.56
CA ARG A 74 15.83 -14.72 -21.99
C ARG A 74 16.02 -16.13 -22.53
N PHE A 75 15.00 -16.72 -23.15
CA PHE A 75 15.07 -18.07 -23.71
C PHE A 75 14.07 -18.27 -24.85
N LYS A 76 14.26 -19.32 -25.63
CA LYS A 76 13.34 -19.71 -26.72
C LYS A 76 12.24 -20.62 -26.19
N LEU A 77 11.02 -20.38 -26.67
CA LEU A 77 9.88 -21.24 -26.40
C LEU A 77 9.83 -22.39 -27.40
N PRO A 78 9.65 -23.63 -26.93
CA PRO A 78 9.32 -24.76 -27.80
C PRO A 78 8.06 -24.46 -28.65
N PRO A 79 7.93 -25.05 -29.85
CA PRO A 79 6.83 -24.78 -30.78
C PRO A 79 5.43 -24.90 -30.15
N GLU A 80 5.24 -25.84 -29.25
CA GLU A 80 3.99 -26.09 -28.52
C GLU A 80 3.66 -25.01 -27.49
N HIS A 81 4.63 -24.22 -27.02
CA HIS A 81 4.43 -23.13 -26.06
C HIS A 81 4.58 -21.74 -26.69
N HIS A 82 4.90 -21.69 -27.98
CA HIS A 82 5.12 -20.46 -28.73
C HIS A 82 3.78 -19.75 -29.03
N PHE A 83 3.31 -18.95 -28.08
CA PHE A 83 2.00 -18.29 -28.13
C PHE A 83 1.79 -17.40 -29.37
N ILE A 84 2.83 -16.75 -29.92
CA ILE A 84 2.72 -15.99 -31.18
C ILE A 84 2.33 -16.91 -32.34
N ALA A 85 3.01 -18.05 -32.50
CA ALA A 85 2.67 -19.03 -33.52
C ALA A 85 1.26 -19.62 -33.31
N LEU A 86 0.88 -19.88 -32.04
CA LEU A 86 -0.46 -20.36 -31.71
C LEU A 86 -1.55 -19.34 -32.09
N TYR A 87 -1.35 -18.05 -31.79
CA TYR A 87 -2.29 -17.00 -32.20
C TYR A 87 -2.39 -16.88 -33.72
N ARG A 88 -1.27 -16.90 -34.45
CA ARG A 88 -1.28 -16.87 -35.93
C ARG A 88 -2.02 -18.06 -36.53
N LYS A 89 -1.87 -19.26 -35.97
CA LYS A 89 -2.55 -20.48 -36.44
C LYS A 89 -4.07 -20.36 -36.46
N ILE A 90 -4.64 -19.62 -35.50
CA ILE A 90 -6.09 -19.45 -35.36
C ILE A 90 -6.58 -18.06 -35.76
N LEU A 91 -5.69 -17.21 -36.30
CA LEU A 91 -6.00 -15.82 -36.61
C LEU A 91 -7.21 -15.69 -37.53
N ALA A 92 -7.31 -16.51 -38.58
CA ALA A 92 -8.45 -16.46 -39.50
C ALA A 92 -9.80 -16.84 -38.87
N LYS A 93 -9.79 -17.53 -37.71
CA LYS A 93 -10.99 -18.09 -37.06
C LYS A 93 -11.35 -17.41 -35.74
N SER A 94 -10.47 -16.57 -35.19
CA SER A 94 -10.70 -15.88 -33.93
C SER A 94 -10.15 -14.46 -33.99
N GLU A 95 -11.04 -13.48 -33.89
CA GLU A 95 -10.65 -12.08 -33.82
C GLU A 95 -9.87 -11.75 -32.53
N GLN A 96 -10.17 -12.45 -31.43
CA GLN A 96 -9.48 -12.29 -30.15
C GLN A 96 -8.02 -12.73 -30.23
N ALA A 97 -7.70 -13.74 -31.06
CA ALA A 97 -6.32 -14.14 -31.31
C ALA A 97 -5.51 -13.03 -31.99
N GLY A 98 -6.13 -12.32 -32.94
CA GLY A 98 -5.51 -11.15 -33.58
C GLY A 98 -5.27 -10.01 -32.60
N ASP A 99 -6.27 -9.68 -31.79
CA ASP A 99 -6.15 -8.64 -30.76
C ASP A 99 -5.06 -8.99 -29.72
N ASP A 100 -5.01 -10.25 -29.27
CA ASP A 100 -4.00 -10.72 -28.33
C ASP A 100 -2.59 -10.69 -28.94
N LEU A 101 -2.46 -11.04 -30.23
CA LEU A 101 -1.19 -10.97 -30.97
C LEU A 101 -0.68 -9.52 -31.07
N VAL A 102 -1.56 -8.57 -31.38
CA VAL A 102 -1.22 -7.14 -31.37
C VAL A 102 -0.74 -6.71 -29.99
N GLN A 103 -1.45 -7.10 -28.93
CA GLN A 103 -1.07 -6.74 -27.58
C GLN A 103 0.28 -7.36 -27.17
N VAL A 104 0.61 -8.58 -27.62
CA VAL A 104 1.94 -9.18 -27.39
C VAL A 104 3.04 -8.29 -27.96
N PHE A 105 2.91 -7.81 -29.19
CA PHE A 105 3.92 -6.96 -29.80
C PHE A 105 4.00 -5.57 -29.14
N LEU A 106 2.87 -5.01 -28.70
CA LEU A 106 2.85 -3.77 -27.90
C LEU A 106 3.54 -3.95 -26.55
N ASP A 107 3.27 -5.05 -25.84
CA ASP A 107 3.91 -5.37 -24.55
C ASP A 107 5.43 -5.54 -24.72
N ARG A 108 5.87 -6.07 -25.87
CA ARG A 108 7.28 -6.21 -26.26
C ARG A 108 7.90 -4.92 -26.82
N ARG A 109 7.15 -3.80 -26.90
CA ARG A 109 7.59 -2.53 -27.52
C ARG A 109 7.98 -2.67 -29.01
N GLN A 110 7.45 -3.66 -29.71
CA GLN A 110 7.69 -3.96 -31.13
C GLN A 110 6.59 -3.36 -32.01
N TYR A 111 6.50 -2.02 -32.05
CA TYR A 111 5.37 -1.33 -32.66
C TYR A 111 5.20 -1.55 -34.17
N VAL A 112 6.28 -1.80 -34.93
CA VAL A 112 6.20 -2.16 -36.35
C VAL A 112 5.46 -3.50 -36.53
N LYS A 113 5.86 -4.53 -35.76
CA LYS A 113 5.16 -5.84 -35.77
C LYS A 113 3.73 -5.72 -35.25
N ALA A 114 3.49 -4.88 -34.25
CA ALA A 114 2.15 -4.62 -33.75
C ALA A 114 1.26 -3.98 -34.83
N ARG A 115 1.78 -3.02 -35.60
CA ARG A 115 1.08 -2.41 -36.75
C ARG A 115 0.73 -3.47 -37.78
N GLU A 116 1.69 -4.28 -38.21
CA GLU A 116 1.49 -5.33 -39.22
C GLU A 116 0.44 -6.36 -38.78
N ALA A 117 0.55 -6.85 -37.54
CA ALA A 117 -0.44 -7.77 -36.98
C ALA A 117 -1.84 -7.14 -36.88
N LEU A 118 -1.92 -5.84 -36.58
CA LEU A 118 -3.17 -5.11 -36.47
C LEU A 118 -3.81 -4.85 -37.83
N GLU A 119 -3.03 -4.46 -38.84
CA GLU A 119 -3.48 -4.33 -40.24
C GLU A 119 -4.06 -5.64 -40.76
N GLU A 120 -3.36 -6.75 -40.52
CA GLU A 120 -3.82 -8.08 -40.90
C GLU A 120 -5.11 -8.48 -40.15
N THR A 121 -5.18 -8.21 -38.85
CA THR A 121 -6.38 -8.48 -38.05
C THR A 121 -7.57 -7.66 -38.55
N ILE A 122 -7.36 -6.39 -38.93
CA ILE A 122 -8.41 -5.53 -39.51
C ILE A 122 -8.84 -6.05 -40.87
N ARG A 123 -7.91 -6.54 -41.70
CA ARG A 123 -8.22 -7.11 -43.02
C ARG A 123 -9.12 -8.34 -42.91
N ILE A 124 -8.89 -9.19 -41.91
CA ILE A 124 -9.65 -10.43 -41.71
C ILE A 124 -10.98 -10.19 -40.99
N HIS A 125 -10.96 -9.47 -39.86
CA HIS A 125 -12.10 -9.35 -38.93
C HIS A 125 -12.76 -7.98 -38.92
N GLY A 126 -12.32 -7.07 -39.78
CA GLY A 126 -12.79 -5.69 -39.81
C GLY A 126 -12.25 -4.84 -38.65
N PRO A 127 -12.70 -3.58 -38.55
CA PRO A 127 -12.14 -2.56 -37.64
C PRO A 127 -12.42 -2.80 -36.15
N GLY A 128 -13.15 -3.87 -35.80
CA GLY A 128 -13.62 -4.16 -34.46
C GLY A 128 -14.78 -3.28 -34.02
N GLU A 129 -15.44 -3.68 -32.94
CA GLU A 129 -16.51 -2.90 -32.31
C GLU A 129 -16.04 -1.47 -32.00
N ASN A 130 -16.93 -0.51 -32.26
CA ASN A 130 -16.65 0.93 -32.12
C ASN A 130 -15.37 1.40 -32.83
N LYS A 131 -14.93 0.69 -33.88
CA LYS A 131 -13.70 0.97 -34.65
C LYS A 131 -12.41 0.90 -33.83
N ARG A 132 -12.41 0.20 -32.69
CA ARG A 132 -11.27 0.15 -31.74
C ARG A 132 -9.93 -0.22 -32.38
N ARG A 133 -9.91 -1.15 -33.34
CA ARG A 133 -8.66 -1.57 -34.02
C ARG A 133 -8.13 -0.48 -34.95
N ARG A 134 -9.04 0.21 -35.65
CA ARG A 134 -8.68 1.33 -36.53
C ARG A 134 -8.12 2.50 -35.72
N ASP A 135 -8.72 2.78 -34.57
CA ASP A 135 -8.24 3.84 -33.68
C ASP A 135 -6.88 3.49 -33.07
N LEU A 136 -6.67 2.22 -32.68
CA LEU A 136 -5.36 1.75 -32.23
C LEU A 136 -4.30 1.83 -33.34
N LEU A 137 -4.65 1.50 -34.59
CA LEU A 137 -3.73 1.61 -35.73
C LEU A 137 -3.33 3.08 -35.93
N LYS A 138 -4.30 3.99 -35.92
CA LYS A 138 -4.05 5.44 -35.98
C LYS A 138 -3.19 5.91 -34.80
N GLN A 139 -3.38 5.35 -33.61
CA GLN A 139 -2.57 5.68 -32.43
C GLN A 139 -1.12 5.18 -32.55
N ILE A 140 -0.86 4.08 -33.27
CA ILE A 140 0.49 3.55 -33.49
C ILE A 140 1.22 4.33 -34.59
N THR A 141 0.55 4.56 -35.72
CA THR A 141 1.18 5.13 -36.92
C THR A 141 1.10 6.65 -37.00
N GLY A 142 0.11 7.25 -36.35
CA GLY A 142 -0.09 8.69 -36.32
C GLY A 142 0.73 9.41 -35.26
N ASN A 143 0.70 10.74 -35.30
CA ASN A 143 1.30 11.58 -34.29
C ASN A 143 0.55 11.43 -32.97
N TRP A 144 1.25 10.98 -31.93
CA TRP A 144 0.64 10.67 -30.66
C TRP A 144 1.51 11.14 -29.49
N GLY A 145 0.88 11.64 -28.43
CA GLY A 145 1.58 11.92 -27.18
C GLY A 145 0.69 11.87 -25.95
N ARG A 146 1.33 11.94 -24.78
CA ARG A 146 0.72 12.13 -23.46
C ARG A 146 1.73 12.73 -22.50
N PHE A 147 1.25 13.44 -21.49
CA PHE A 147 2.10 13.83 -20.36
C PHE A 147 2.26 12.68 -19.37
N GLU A 148 3.41 12.62 -18.70
CA GLU A 148 3.58 11.92 -17.43
C GLU A 148 3.45 12.94 -16.28
N VAL A 149 3.55 12.48 -15.03
CA VAL A 149 3.37 13.35 -13.85
C VAL A 149 4.52 14.36 -13.81
N ALA A 150 4.17 15.65 -13.83
CA ALA A 150 5.12 16.73 -13.63
C ALA A 150 5.40 16.93 -12.14
N GLU A 151 6.63 17.30 -11.83
CA GLU A 151 7.00 17.72 -10.48
C GLU A 151 6.35 19.06 -10.13
N THR A 152 6.06 19.25 -8.84
CA THR A 152 5.66 20.57 -8.32
C THR A 152 6.92 21.38 -8.09
N VAL A 153 6.92 22.63 -8.55
CA VAL A 153 8.06 23.56 -8.38
C VAL A 153 7.63 24.77 -7.56
N SER A 154 8.60 25.48 -6.99
CA SER A 154 8.37 26.73 -6.31
C SER A 154 8.16 27.89 -7.29
N ALA A 155 7.51 28.97 -6.83
CA ALA A 155 7.36 30.20 -7.59
C ALA A 155 8.73 30.78 -8.00
N GLY A 156 8.83 31.31 -9.22
CA GLY A 156 10.08 31.77 -9.82
C GLY A 156 10.82 30.69 -10.63
N HIS A 157 10.45 29.41 -10.48
CA HIS A 157 10.97 28.33 -11.30
C HIS A 157 9.98 27.91 -12.38
N LYS A 158 10.51 27.63 -13.57
CA LYS A 158 9.71 27.10 -14.68
C LYS A 158 9.59 25.58 -14.55
N PRO A 159 8.36 25.04 -14.48
CA PRO A 159 8.18 23.60 -14.36
C PRO A 159 8.55 22.89 -15.66
N ARG A 160 9.05 21.66 -15.52
CA ARG A 160 9.29 20.75 -16.64
C ARG A 160 8.24 19.65 -16.61
N VAL A 161 7.57 19.47 -17.74
CA VAL A 161 6.52 18.47 -17.89
C VAL A 161 7.07 17.33 -18.76
N PRO A 162 7.20 16.12 -18.21
CA PRO A 162 7.65 14.98 -18.99
C PRO A 162 6.59 14.59 -20.04
N LEU A 163 7.02 14.50 -21.29
CA LEU A 163 6.20 14.18 -22.46
C LEU A 163 6.65 12.84 -23.04
N VAL A 164 5.71 11.89 -23.15
CA VAL A 164 5.88 10.68 -23.96
C VAL A 164 5.20 10.89 -25.30
N PHE A 165 5.92 10.66 -26.40
CA PHE A 165 5.39 10.86 -27.75
C PHE A 165 5.91 9.86 -28.77
N ARG A 166 5.22 9.78 -29.92
CA ARG A 166 5.54 8.96 -31.08
C ARG A 166 5.26 9.73 -32.37
N ASN A 167 6.11 9.53 -33.37
CA ASN A 167 6.01 10.00 -34.77
C ASN A 167 6.00 11.52 -34.98
N ALA A 168 5.63 12.31 -33.97
CA ALA A 168 5.53 13.76 -34.07
C ALA A 168 6.91 14.42 -34.01
N THR A 169 7.15 15.33 -34.96
CA THR A 169 8.35 16.18 -35.03
C THR A 169 8.12 17.57 -34.44
N SER A 170 6.88 17.92 -34.12
CA SER A 170 6.51 19.20 -33.51
C SER A 170 5.22 19.06 -32.71
N ALA A 171 5.12 19.82 -31.62
CA ALA A 171 3.90 19.94 -30.82
C ALA A 171 3.67 21.39 -30.40
N GLY A 172 2.40 21.81 -30.40
CA GLY A 172 1.96 23.11 -29.91
C GLY A 172 1.41 23.01 -28.49
N PHE A 173 1.73 23.98 -27.65
CA PHE A 173 1.39 24.00 -26.24
C PHE A 173 0.71 25.32 -25.86
N THR A 174 -0.22 25.24 -24.92
CA THR A 174 -0.82 26.41 -24.28
C THR A 174 -0.84 26.21 -22.77
N ALA A 175 -0.67 27.30 -22.02
CA ALA A 175 -0.83 27.32 -20.57
C ALA A 175 -1.89 28.35 -20.18
N ALA A 176 -2.84 27.95 -19.35
CA ALA A 176 -3.89 28.81 -18.81
C ALA A 176 -3.95 28.67 -17.28
N PRO A 177 -4.13 29.75 -16.52
CA PRO A 177 -4.27 29.67 -15.07
C PRO A 177 -5.59 28.98 -14.69
N VAL A 178 -5.58 28.23 -13.59
CA VAL A 178 -6.77 27.61 -13.01
C VAL A 178 -7.15 28.36 -11.73
N ASP A 179 -8.43 28.73 -11.64
CA ASP A 179 -9.00 29.36 -10.45
C ASP A 179 -9.23 28.32 -9.35
N ILE A 180 -8.21 28.11 -8.52
CA ILE A 180 -8.26 27.15 -7.40
C ILE A 180 -9.17 27.62 -6.27
N GLU A 181 -9.33 28.93 -6.05
CA GLU A 181 -10.28 29.44 -5.07
C GLU A 181 -11.72 29.08 -5.45
N ALA A 182 -12.09 29.26 -6.72
CA ALA A 182 -13.40 28.83 -7.21
C ALA A 182 -13.60 27.30 -7.09
N VAL A 183 -12.54 26.51 -7.32
CA VAL A 183 -12.59 25.04 -7.13
C VAL A 183 -12.84 24.67 -5.66
N LEU A 184 -12.13 25.31 -4.73
CA LEU A 184 -12.27 25.05 -3.29
C LEU A 184 -13.66 25.51 -2.80
N ALA A 185 -14.14 26.67 -3.25
CA ALA A 185 -15.47 27.18 -2.93
C ALA A 185 -16.58 26.24 -3.42
N ASP A 186 -16.56 25.83 -4.69
CA ASP A 186 -17.55 24.88 -5.24
C ASP A 186 -17.53 23.53 -4.51
N THR A 187 -16.35 23.09 -4.06
CA THR A 187 -16.19 21.87 -3.26
C THR A 187 -16.92 22.01 -1.92
N ILE A 188 -16.69 23.11 -1.20
CA ILE A 188 -17.33 23.39 0.09
C ILE A 188 -18.85 23.54 -0.09
N GLU A 189 -19.30 24.29 -1.10
CA GLU A 189 -20.73 24.48 -1.40
C GLU A 189 -21.41 23.16 -1.74
N TYR A 190 -20.77 22.30 -2.53
CA TYR A 190 -21.30 20.98 -2.85
C TYR A 190 -21.53 20.14 -1.59
N VAL A 191 -20.58 20.13 -0.66
CA VAL A 191 -20.73 19.41 0.62
C VAL A 191 -21.81 20.05 1.50
N LYS A 192 -21.83 21.39 1.62
CA LYS A 192 -22.87 22.13 2.36
C LYS A 192 -24.28 21.88 1.81
N GLY A 193 -24.39 21.68 0.50
CA GLY A 193 -25.64 21.35 -0.20
C GLY A 193 -26.24 20.00 0.17
N ASN A 194 -25.55 19.19 1.00
CA ASN A 194 -26.03 17.93 1.53
C ASN A 194 -26.57 17.00 0.42
N PRO A 195 -25.76 16.62 -0.59
CA PRO A 195 -26.21 15.81 -1.72
C PRO A 195 -26.78 14.46 -1.26
N LYS A 196 -27.79 13.94 -1.98
CA LYS A 196 -28.38 12.61 -1.69
C LYS A 196 -27.35 11.49 -1.83
N GLU A 197 -26.46 11.63 -2.81
CA GLU A 197 -25.32 10.77 -3.06
C GLU A 197 -24.05 11.63 -3.20
N LEU A 198 -23.11 11.42 -2.29
CA LEU A 198 -21.81 12.06 -2.24
C LEU A 198 -20.92 11.46 -3.33
N ASP A 199 -20.56 12.30 -4.29
CA ASP A 199 -19.59 12.01 -5.32
C ASP A 199 -18.19 12.30 -4.77
N TRP A 200 -17.46 11.24 -4.44
CA TRP A 200 -16.11 11.32 -3.88
C TRP A 200 -15.14 12.09 -4.78
N GLN A 201 -15.38 12.16 -6.10
CA GLN A 201 -14.55 12.95 -7.02
C GLN A 201 -14.74 14.45 -6.80
N ARG A 202 -15.88 14.89 -6.27
CA ARG A 202 -16.15 16.29 -5.93
C ARG A 202 -15.64 16.67 -4.56
N THR A 203 -15.29 15.70 -3.71
CA THR A 203 -14.71 15.92 -2.38
C THR A 203 -13.19 15.90 -2.38
N ASN A 204 -12.52 15.68 -3.52
CA ASN A 204 -11.07 15.71 -3.61
C ASN A 204 -10.64 16.81 -4.59
N PRO A 205 -10.19 17.99 -4.11
CA PRO A 205 -9.75 19.10 -4.95
C PRO A 205 -8.68 18.70 -5.99
N SER A 206 -7.78 17.77 -5.63
CA SER A 206 -6.77 17.23 -6.56
C SER A 206 -7.37 16.35 -7.65
N ALA A 207 -8.44 15.59 -7.35
CA ALA A 207 -9.21 14.84 -8.34
C ALA A 207 -10.13 15.75 -9.18
N LEU A 208 -10.45 16.94 -8.67
CA LEU A 208 -11.29 17.94 -9.36
C LEU A 208 -10.63 18.41 -10.66
N ALA A 209 -9.29 18.40 -10.74
CA ALA A 209 -8.53 18.58 -11.98
C ALA A 209 -8.92 17.57 -13.08
N GLN A 210 -9.22 16.32 -12.73
CA GLN A 210 -9.72 15.32 -13.69
C GLN A 210 -11.19 15.58 -14.06
N ARG A 211 -11.96 16.22 -13.18
CA ARG A 211 -13.36 16.60 -13.44
C ARG A 211 -13.47 17.85 -14.34
N LEU A 212 -12.53 18.80 -14.23
CA LEU A 212 -12.36 19.93 -15.17
C LEU A 212 -12.26 19.43 -16.64
N ILE A 213 -11.67 18.25 -16.84
CA ILE A 213 -11.52 17.60 -18.15
C ILE A 213 -12.86 17.13 -18.72
N ARG A 214 -13.79 16.64 -17.88
CA ARG A 214 -15.02 15.97 -18.33
C ARG A 214 -16.23 16.89 -18.48
N GLU A 215 -16.40 17.91 -17.63
CA GLU A 215 -17.72 18.53 -17.47
C GLU A 215 -17.82 19.98 -17.96
N LYS A 216 -16.97 20.91 -17.51
CA LYS A 216 -17.15 22.36 -17.77
C LYS A 216 -15.84 23.18 -17.70
N LYS A 217 -14.98 23.01 -18.72
CA LYS A 217 -13.66 23.70 -18.83
C LYS A 217 -13.72 25.22 -18.63
N SER A 218 -14.80 25.88 -19.06
CA SER A 218 -14.90 27.35 -19.11
C SER A 218 -15.12 28.04 -17.75
N LYS A 219 -15.54 27.33 -16.69
CA LYS A 219 -15.79 27.96 -15.38
C LYS A 219 -14.48 28.24 -14.61
N TYR A 220 -13.51 27.35 -14.70
CA TYR A 220 -12.33 27.36 -13.82
C TYR A 220 -11.02 27.63 -14.54
N ILE A 221 -10.98 27.47 -15.86
CA ILE A 221 -9.78 27.73 -16.65
C ILE A 221 -9.89 29.15 -17.21
N GLY A 222 -8.92 29.98 -16.86
CA GLY A 222 -8.82 31.35 -17.35
C GLY A 222 -8.42 31.43 -18.83
N LYS A 223 -8.16 32.65 -19.31
CA LYS A 223 -7.63 32.87 -20.66
C LYS A 223 -6.21 32.30 -20.78
N THR A 224 -5.88 31.80 -21.97
CA THR A 224 -4.51 31.36 -22.27
C THR A 224 -3.52 32.49 -21.96
N ALA A 225 -2.55 32.21 -21.09
CA ALA A 225 -1.51 33.16 -20.71
C ALA A 225 -0.33 33.14 -21.67
N THR A 226 0.00 31.95 -22.20
CA THR A 226 1.12 31.77 -23.12
C THR A 226 0.91 30.57 -24.04
N GLU A 227 1.48 30.66 -25.24
CA GLU A 227 1.47 29.63 -26.28
C GLU A 227 2.88 29.47 -26.83
N TRP A 228 3.34 28.23 -27.02
CA TRP A 228 4.66 27.94 -27.56
C TRP A 228 4.67 26.64 -28.35
N ASN A 229 5.72 26.42 -29.13
CA ASN A 229 5.92 25.19 -29.88
C ASN A 229 7.23 24.53 -29.44
N ALA A 230 7.27 23.20 -29.44
CA ALA A 230 8.49 22.44 -29.24
C ALA A 230 8.79 21.59 -30.47
N ASN A 231 10.07 21.61 -30.88
CA ASN A 231 10.58 20.67 -31.86
C ASN A 231 10.87 19.33 -31.17
N LEU A 232 10.34 18.26 -31.73
CA LEU A 232 10.44 16.91 -31.20
C LEU A 232 11.27 16.04 -32.13
N LYS A 233 12.01 15.09 -31.56
CA LYS A 233 12.82 14.12 -32.32
C LYS A 233 12.31 12.72 -32.02
N PRO A 234 11.32 12.20 -32.76
CA PRO A 234 10.78 10.88 -32.51
C PRO A 234 11.80 9.81 -32.89
N ARG A 235 11.82 8.70 -32.14
CA ARG A 235 12.54 7.50 -32.53
C ARG A 235 11.85 6.80 -33.71
N ASP A 236 12.66 6.09 -34.50
CA ASP A 236 12.17 5.27 -35.60
C ASP A 236 11.28 4.10 -35.11
N GLY A 237 10.51 3.53 -36.04
CA GLY A 237 9.72 2.33 -35.79
C GLY A 237 8.55 2.54 -34.82
N HIS A 238 8.00 3.75 -34.75
CA HIS A 238 6.87 4.12 -33.88
C HIS A 238 7.14 3.89 -32.39
N ARG A 239 8.39 4.03 -31.94
CA ARG A 239 8.76 3.84 -30.53
C ARG A 239 8.43 5.07 -29.70
N ASP A 240 7.92 4.81 -28.49
CA ASP A 240 7.77 5.84 -27.47
C ASP A 240 9.11 6.54 -27.22
N THR A 241 9.07 7.87 -27.26
CA THR A 241 10.18 8.78 -27.02
C THR A 241 9.80 9.71 -25.88
N ARG A 242 10.76 10.06 -25.03
CA ARG A 242 10.57 10.97 -23.90
C ARG A 242 11.27 12.30 -24.15
N ALA A 243 10.64 13.39 -23.71
CA ALA A 243 11.25 14.71 -23.68
C ALA A 243 10.70 15.48 -22.47
N ASP A 244 11.52 16.31 -21.86
CA ASP A 244 11.09 17.23 -20.81
C ASP A 244 10.80 18.60 -21.39
N ILE A 245 9.53 18.99 -21.35
CA ILE A 245 9.06 20.26 -21.90
C ILE A 245 9.03 21.31 -20.79
N GLU A 246 9.87 22.33 -20.92
CA GLU A 246 9.79 23.51 -20.05
C GLU A 246 8.52 24.31 -20.36
N VAL A 247 7.75 24.65 -19.32
CA VAL A 247 6.58 25.51 -19.43
C VAL A 247 7.02 26.94 -19.13
N PRO A 248 6.77 27.91 -20.03
CA PRO A 248 7.24 29.28 -19.87
C PRO A 248 6.33 30.11 -18.93
N VAL A 249 6.06 29.59 -17.73
CA VAL A 249 5.35 30.27 -16.64
C VAL A 249 6.04 29.94 -15.31
N ASP A 250 6.12 30.94 -14.43
CA ASP A 250 6.85 30.87 -13.15
C ASP A 250 6.02 31.44 -11.97
N LYS A 251 4.86 32.03 -12.25
CA LYS A 251 3.96 32.57 -11.24
C LYS A 251 3.23 31.45 -10.50
N ALA A 252 3.14 31.60 -9.17
CA ALA A 252 2.42 30.69 -8.29
C ALA A 252 0.95 30.49 -8.71
N GLY A 253 0.48 29.25 -8.60
CA GLY A 253 -0.85 28.82 -8.95
C GLY A 253 -0.87 27.45 -9.61
N ALA A 254 -2.07 27.01 -9.96
CA ALA A 254 -2.27 25.81 -10.77
C ALA A 254 -2.45 26.19 -12.24
N TRP A 255 -1.76 25.46 -13.12
CA TRP A 255 -1.67 25.77 -14.54
C TRP A 255 -2.18 24.61 -15.38
N TRP A 256 -3.17 24.91 -16.24
CA TRP A 256 -3.73 23.99 -17.21
C TRP A 256 -2.89 23.98 -18.48
N ILE A 257 -2.11 22.91 -18.66
CA ILE A 257 -1.23 22.77 -19.83
C ILE A 257 -1.94 21.91 -20.87
N THR A 258 -2.13 22.44 -22.07
CA THR A 258 -2.69 21.69 -23.20
C THR A 258 -1.62 21.50 -24.26
N CYS A 259 -1.43 20.27 -24.71
CA CYS A 259 -0.62 19.94 -25.88
C CYS A 259 -1.53 19.51 -27.03
N ARG A 260 -1.21 19.98 -28.24
CA ARG A 260 -1.78 19.52 -29.50
C ARG A 260 -0.65 19.02 -30.39
N MET A 261 -0.65 17.73 -30.67
CA MET A 261 0.25 17.14 -31.65
C MET A 261 -0.22 17.57 -33.04
N LYS A 262 0.71 18.02 -33.89
CA LYS A 262 0.39 18.32 -35.29
C LYS A 262 -0.23 17.09 -35.95
N ASP A 263 -1.42 17.22 -36.52
CA ASP A 263 -2.18 16.11 -37.13
C ASP A 263 -2.39 14.88 -36.23
N GLY A 264 -2.37 15.08 -34.91
CA GLY A 264 -2.39 14.02 -33.91
C GLY A 264 -3.45 14.21 -32.83
N ASN A 265 -3.21 13.63 -31.66
CA ASN A 265 -4.10 13.81 -30.51
C ASN A 265 -3.80 15.12 -29.75
N ALA A 266 -4.79 15.57 -28.98
CA ALA A 266 -4.65 16.63 -28.00
C ALA A 266 -4.84 16.06 -26.59
N PHE A 267 -4.03 16.51 -25.64
CA PHE A 267 -4.05 16.03 -24.26
C PHE A 267 -3.63 17.16 -23.32
N GLN A 268 -3.94 17.01 -22.04
CA GLN A 268 -3.73 18.06 -21.05
C GLN A 268 -3.19 17.50 -19.74
N THR A 269 -2.57 18.36 -18.94
CA THR A 269 -2.18 18.07 -17.56
C THR A 269 -2.29 19.31 -16.69
N LEU A 270 -2.36 19.11 -15.38
CA LEU A 270 -2.27 20.17 -14.38
C LEU A 270 -0.84 20.23 -13.85
N VAL A 271 -0.28 21.44 -13.79
CA VAL A 271 1.03 21.72 -13.23
C VAL A 271 0.88 22.67 -12.05
N TRP A 272 1.57 22.38 -10.95
CA TRP A 272 1.53 23.21 -9.75
C TRP A 272 2.84 23.99 -9.61
N ILE A 273 2.69 25.31 -9.46
CA ILE A 273 3.76 26.20 -9.03
C ILE A 273 3.32 26.78 -7.69
N VAL A 274 4.08 26.56 -6.62
CA VAL A 274 3.66 26.92 -5.26
C VAL A 274 4.57 28.00 -4.67
N ASP A 275 3.99 29.01 -4.02
CA ASP A 275 4.75 29.98 -3.22
C ASP A 275 4.72 29.63 -1.72
N SER A 276 3.75 28.82 -1.31
CA SER A 276 3.48 28.51 0.09
C SER A 276 3.12 27.04 0.24
N VAL A 277 3.57 26.43 1.33
CA VAL A 277 3.25 25.06 1.71
C VAL A 277 2.53 25.05 3.05
N LEU A 278 1.49 24.22 3.15
CA LEU A 278 0.74 23.97 4.38
C LEU A 278 1.10 22.60 4.92
N VAL A 279 1.75 22.57 6.08
CA VAL A 279 2.25 21.35 6.72
C VAL A 279 1.47 21.08 8.00
N LYS A 280 0.99 19.84 8.14
CA LYS A 280 0.38 19.33 9.37
C LYS A 280 1.38 18.44 10.11
N ARG A 281 1.55 18.65 11.42
CA ARG A 281 2.33 17.78 12.30
C ARG A 281 1.64 17.60 13.65
N ASP A 282 1.91 16.47 14.30
CA ASP A 282 1.50 16.26 15.69
C ASP A 282 2.65 16.70 16.59
N VAL A 283 2.38 17.60 17.54
CA VAL A 283 3.37 18.17 18.45
C VAL A 283 2.80 18.20 19.87
N ALA A 284 3.39 17.41 20.77
CA ALA A 284 3.04 17.37 22.20
C ALA A 284 1.52 17.26 22.48
N GLY A 285 0.85 16.30 21.82
CA GLY A 285 -0.59 16.07 22.02
C GLY A 285 -1.50 17.08 21.30
N LYS A 286 -0.94 17.96 20.46
CA LYS A 286 -1.68 18.97 19.66
C LYS A 286 -1.41 18.77 18.17
N ILE A 287 -2.28 19.32 17.32
CA ILE A 287 -2.02 19.41 15.88
C ILE A 287 -1.43 20.78 15.58
N GLN A 288 -0.20 20.79 15.09
CA GLN A 288 0.43 21.97 14.52
C GLN A 288 0.11 22.06 13.04
N TRP A 289 -0.33 23.25 12.63
CA TRP A 289 -0.36 23.66 11.24
C TRP A 289 0.71 24.73 11.03
N TRP A 290 1.51 24.58 9.99
CA TRP A 290 2.61 25.47 9.68
C TRP A 290 2.52 25.89 8.21
N VAL A 291 2.45 27.20 7.98
CA VAL A 291 2.52 27.80 6.65
C VAL A 291 3.94 28.34 6.47
N ALA A 292 4.61 27.85 5.43
CA ALA A 292 5.96 28.25 5.10
C ALA A 292 6.07 28.60 3.62
N ASP A 293 7.02 29.46 3.29
CA ASP A 293 7.42 29.78 1.93
C ASP A 293 8.00 28.52 1.26
N ALA A 294 7.54 28.20 0.05
CA ALA A 294 7.83 26.91 -0.58
C ALA A 294 9.30 26.76 -1.02
N GLU A 295 10.00 27.86 -1.29
CA GLU A 295 11.40 27.85 -1.72
C GLU A 295 12.33 27.91 -0.51
N SER A 296 12.13 28.91 0.36
CA SER A 296 13.05 29.21 1.45
C SER A 296 12.76 28.44 2.74
N GLY A 297 11.54 27.92 2.90
CA GLY A 297 11.05 27.38 4.18
C GLY A 297 10.81 28.46 5.25
N ALA A 298 10.92 29.74 4.90
CA ALA A 298 10.67 30.85 5.82
C ALA A 298 9.21 30.85 6.30
N PRO A 299 8.95 31.24 7.56
CA PRO A 299 7.60 31.29 8.09
C PRO A 299 6.73 32.32 7.35
N VAL A 300 5.45 31.98 7.12
CA VAL A 300 4.44 32.91 6.60
C VAL A 300 3.48 33.25 7.73
N ASP A 301 3.72 34.41 8.36
CA ASP A 301 2.95 34.91 9.48
C ASP A 301 1.62 35.56 9.06
N ASP A 302 0.69 35.68 10.02
CA ASP A 302 -0.63 36.28 9.83
C ASP A 302 -1.34 35.78 8.55
N SER A 303 -1.23 34.47 8.30
CA SER A 303 -1.99 33.75 7.28
C SER A 303 -3.26 33.19 7.92
N ASP A 304 -4.39 33.38 7.24
CA ASP A 304 -5.68 32.84 7.67
C ASP A 304 -5.79 31.39 7.20
N ILE A 305 -5.92 30.47 8.16
CA ILE A 305 -6.18 29.06 7.90
C ILE A 305 -7.65 28.77 8.22
N SER A 306 -8.45 28.58 7.18
CA SER A 306 -9.83 28.14 7.30
C SER A 306 -9.91 26.60 7.32
N PHE A 307 -10.65 26.07 8.28
CA PHE A 307 -10.93 24.64 8.44
C PHE A 307 -12.39 24.37 8.14
N PHE A 308 -12.67 23.56 7.13
CA PHE A 308 -14.02 23.10 6.82
C PHE A 308 -14.10 21.59 6.99
N GLY A 309 -14.95 21.14 7.90
CA GLY A 309 -15.13 19.75 8.25
C GLY A 309 -16.51 19.23 7.85
N TYR A 310 -16.60 17.99 7.39
CA TYR A 310 -17.88 17.29 7.27
C TYR A 310 -17.84 15.87 7.83
N ARG A 311 -19.00 15.37 8.23
CA ARG A 311 -19.23 13.94 8.50
C ARG A 311 -20.57 13.49 7.95
N MET A 312 -20.64 12.20 7.61
CA MET A 312 -21.88 11.54 7.24
C MET A 312 -22.45 10.85 8.48
N ILE A 313 -23.74 11.09 8.75
CA ILE A 313 -24.50 10.40 9.80
C ILE A 313 -25.55 9.55 9.11
N ASP A 314 -25.47 8.24 9.29
CA ASP A 314 -26.47 7.32 8.74
C ASP A 314 -27.86 7.62 9.29
N ILE A 315 -28.86 7.53 8.43
CA ILE A 315 -30.27 7.72 8.79
C ILE A 315 -30.93 6.35 8.73
N GLU A 316 -31.70 6.01 9.76
CA GLU A 316 -32.55 4.82 9.76
C GLU A 316 -33.57 4.91 8.62
N ARG A 317 -33.75 3.82 7.88
CA ARG A 317 -34.58 3.80 6.67
C ARG A 317 -35.65 2.74 6.80
N GLU A 318 -36.84 3.09 6.34
CA GLU A 318 -37.91 2.11 6.14
C GLU A 318 -37.85 1.55 4.70
N ASN A 319 -37.42 2.38 3.72
CA ASN A 319 -37.32 1.97 2.31
C ASN A 319 -35.91 2.13 1.72
N ARG A 320 -35.59 1.32 0.71
CA ARG A 320 -34.28 1.32 0.05
C ARG A 320 -33.97 2.61 -0.72
N ASP A 321 -35.01 3.29 -1.22
CA ASP A 321 -34.92 4.48 -2.07
C ASP A 321 -34.79 5.81 -1.31
N GLU A 322 -34.95 5.76 0.01
CA GLU A 322 -34.77 6.90 0.91
C GLU A 322 -33.31 7.36 0.96
N ARG A 323 -33.05 8.50 1.59
CA ARG A 323 -31.71 9.09 1.73
C ARG A 323 -30.84 8.32 2.71
N ARG A 324 -29.55 8.08 2.40
CA ARG A 324 -28.67 7.16 3.18
C ARG A 324 -28.15 7.75 4.46
N TYR A 325 -27.76 9.00 4.38
CA TYR A 325 -27.08 9.70 5.44
C TYR A 325 -27.40 11.18 5.34
N GLN A 326 -27.29 11.90 6.45
CA GLN A 326 -27.22 13.35 6.46
C GLN A 326 -25.76 13.77 6.54
N ILE A 327 -25.37 14.76 5.74
CA ILE A 327 -24.08 15.43 5.90
C ILE A 327 -24.25 16.53 6.95
N LYS A 328 -23.44 16.47 8.00
CA LYS A 328 -23.23 17.58 8.93
C LYS A 328 -21.88 18.20 8.63
N TRP A 329 -21.80 19.51 8.75
CA TRP A 329 -20.56 20.24 8.53
C TRP A 329 -20.30 21.22 9.68
N LYS A 330 -19.03 21.56 9.85
CA LYS A 330 -18.51 22.51 10.82
C LYS A 330 -17.41 23.32 10.16
N GLU A 331 -17.21 24.55 10.61
CA GLU A 331 -16.08 25.36 10.16
C GLU A 331 -15.53 26.20 11.30
N PHE A 332 -14.25 26.51 11.23
CA PHE A 332 -13.56 27.42 12.12
C PHE A 332 -12.30 27.96 11.45
N GLU A 333 -11.74 29.03 11.99
CA GLU A 333 -10.54 29.69 11.44
C GLU A 333 -9.46 29.84 12.52
N ARG A 334 -8.21 29.90 12.07
CA ARG A 334 -7.04 30.25 12.89
C ARG A 334 -6.11 31.14 12.07
N LYS A 335 -5.34 31.98 12.76
CA LYS A 335 -4.24 32.74 12.17
C LYS A 335 -2.90 32.11 12.53
N THR A 336 -1.92 32.24 11.65
CA THR A 336 -0.53 31.90 11.95
C THR A 336 0.13 32.98 12.81
N ASP A 337 0.97 32.55 13.75
CA ASP A 337 1.86 33.41 14.53
C ASP A 337 3.09 33.86 13.71
N ALA A 338 4.04 34.56 14.35
CA ALA A 338 5.27 35.04 13.72
C ALA A 338 6.18 33.91 13.17
N ASP A 339 6.01 32.68 13.67
CA ASP A 339 6.71 31.49 13.16
C ASP A 339 5.93 30.79 12.03
N GLY A 340 4.84 31.40 11.55
CA GLY A 340 3.96 30.84 10.54
C GLY A 340 3.11 29.68 11.05
N ARG A 341 2.96 29.52 12.37
CA ARG A 341 2.34 28.34 12.98
C ARG A 341 1.01 28.67 13.63
N THR A 342 0.17 27.66 13.75
CA THR A 342 -0.98 27.66 14.65
C THR A 342 -1.16 26.26 15.25
N LEU A 343 -1.67 26.21 16.47
CA LEU A 343 -1.88 24.97 17.22
C LEU A 343 -3.36 24.74 17.42
N LEU A 344 -3.79 23.51 17.21
CA LEU A 344 -5.11 23.01 17.60
C LEU A 344 -4.94 22.07 18.78
N ALA A 345 -5.58 22.40 19.90
CA ALA A 345 -5.67 21.54 21.07
C ALA A 345 -6.86 20.57 20.94
N PRO A 346 -6.80 19.38 21.57
CA PRO A 346 -7.96 18.49 21.64
C PRO A 346 -9.22 19.25 22.08
N GLY A 347 -10.29 19.14 21.29
CA GLY A 347 -11.53 19.91 21.46
C GLY A 347 -11.72 21.05 20.45
N ASP A 348 -10.65 21.56 19.83
CA ASP A 348 -10.74 22.56 18.76
C ASP A 348 -11.36 22.00 17.46
N TRP A 349 -11.24 20.69 17.25
CA TRP A 349 -11.84 19.97 16.13
C TRP A 349 -12.59 18.74 16.61
N ASP A 350 -13.47 18.23 15.75
CA ASP A 350 -14.22 17.00 15.99
C ASP A 350 -13.55 15.84 15.25
N THR A 351 -13.14 14.80 15.99
CA THR A 351 -12.42 13.63 15.45
C THR A 351 -13.28 12.74 14.56
N HIS A 352 -14.60 12.94 14.53
CA HIS A 352 -15.51 12.21 13.64
C HIS A 352 -15.70 12.90 12.28
N TYR A 353 -15.07 14.05 12.05
CA TYR A 353 -15.18 14.82 10.83
C TYR A 353 -13.93 14.66 9.97
N GLN A 354 -14.12 14.71 8.65
CA GLN A 354 -13.04 14.89 7.69
C GLN A 354 -12.87 16.38 7.44
N TRP A 355 -11.65 16.88 7.54
CA TRP A 355 -11.33 18.31 7.52
C TRP A 355 -10.48 18.69 6.30
N LEU A 356 -10.90 19.72 5.60
CA LEU A 356 -10.14 20.46 4.60
C LEU A 356 -9.58 21.72 5.26
N ALA A 357 -8.27 21.91 5.18
CA ALA A 357 -7.60 23.13 5.63
C ALA A 357 -7.15 23.96 4.42
N ILE A 358 -7.38 25.27 4.45
CA ILE A 358 -6.97 26.20 3.39
C ILE A 358 -6.30 27.40 4.04
N ALA A 359 -5.03 27.60 3.76
CA ALA A 359 -4.25 28.76 4.16
C ALA A 359 -4.30 29.84 3.08
N ARG A 360 -4.61 31.07 3.48
CA ARG A 360 -4.68 32.25 2.62
C ARG A 360 -3.82 33.37 3.19
N LYS A 361 -3.13 34.07 2.31
CA LYS A 361 -2.38 35.29 2.61
C LYS A 361 -2.45 36.20 1.39
N GLU A 362 -2.69 37.49 1.61
CA GLU A 362 -2.69 38.46 0.53
C GLU A 362 -1.38 38.40 -0.27
N GLY A 363 -1.50 38.40 -1.61
CA GLY A 363 -0.35 38.31 -2.51
C GLY A 363 0.22 36.91 -2.72
N ARG A 364 -0.29 35.88 -2.03
CA ARG A 364 0.13 34.47 -2.19
C ARG A 364 -1.01 33.60 -2.72
N ALA A 365 -0.67 32.52 -3.41
CA ALA A 365 -1.64 31.51 -3.83
C ALA A 365 -2.14 30.72 -2.60
N PRO A 366 -3.40 30.22 -2.61
CA PRO A 366 -3.90 29.40 -1.51
C PRO A 366 -3.15 28.07 -1.42
N ALA A 367 -2.70 27.72 -0.23
CA ALA A 367 -2.19 26.40 0.08
C ALA A 367 -3.29 25.60 0.79
N PHE A 368 -3.55 24.36 0.37
CA PHE A 368 -4.61 23.56 0.98
C PHE A 368 -4.18 22.14 1.28
N PHE A 369 -4.84 21.56 2.27
CA PHE A 369 -4.66 20.18 2.71
C PHE A 369 -6.03 19.48 2.63
N GLY A 370 -6.16 18.53 1.71
CA GLY A 370 -7.43 17.89 1.37
C GLY A 370 -8.12 17.18 2.54
N PHE A 371 -9.40 16.83 2.36
CA PHE A 371 -10.21 16.21 3.40
C PHE A 371 -9.56 14.95 3.97
N GLN A 372 -9.18 15.03 5.24
CA GLN A 372 -8.66 13.90 6.00
C GLN A 372 -9.18 13.96 7.42
N SER A 373 -9.20 12.80 8.09
CA SER A 373 -9.45 12.81 9.53
C SER A 373 -8.29 13.45 10.26
N MET A 374 -8.62 14.31 11.23
CA MET A 374 -7.64 14.92 12.10
C MET A 374 -7.59 14.13 13.41
N HIS A 375 -6.49 13.41 13.59
CA HIS A 375 -6.15 12.75 14.84
C HIS A 375 -4.79 13.26 15.28
N VAL A 376 -4.62 13.35 16.59
CA VAL A 376 -3.32 13.45 17.22
C VAL A 376 -2.94 12.03 17.62
N ALA A 377 -1.84 11.53 17.10
CA ALA A 377 -1.18 10.40 17.73
C ALA A 377 -0.48 10.93 18.99
N GLU A 378 -0.93 10.52 20.17
CA GLU A 378 -0.04 10.52 21.32
C GLU A 378 1.10 9.57 20.97
N SER A 379 2.26 10.15 20.62
CA SER A 379 3.43 9.35 20.31
C SER A 379 3.76 8.51 21.54
N SER A 380 3.63 7.19 21.40
CA SER A 380 4.15 6.23 22.38
C SER A 380 5.66 6.36 22.58
N TRP A 381 6.35 7.06 21.67
CA TRP A 381 7.77 7.41 21.72
C TRP A 381 8.06 8.77 22.35
N GLY A 382 7.07 9.68 22.41
CA GLY A 382 7.26 11.07 22.82
C GLY A 382 7.43 11.26 24.32
N ASN A 383 6.94 10.31 25.13
CA ASN A 383 7.23 10.28 26.56
C ASN A 383 7.84 8.96 27.03
N ALA A 384 7.70 7.87 26.26
CA ALA A 384 8.07 6.49 26.60
C ALA A 384 7.54 5.94 27.94
N ASN A 385 7.03 6.81 28.84
CA ASN A 385 6.33 6.56 30.09
C ASN A 385 5.20 5.58 29.80
N ARG A 386 5.48 4.31 30.06
CA ARG A 386 4.55 3.22 29.89
C ARG A 386 4.61 2.33 31.10
N ASP A 387 3.44 1.82 31.46
CA ASP A 387 3.35 0.79 32.47
C ASP A 387 3.83 -0.53 31.86
N MET A 388 4.96 -1.03 32.36
CA MET A 388 5.47 -2.36 32.05
C MET A 388 5.19 -3.27 33.22
N THR A 389 4.61 -4.43 32.94
CA THR A 389 4.33 -5.43 33.96
C THR A 389 4.90 -6.79 33.58
N TYR A 390 5.34 -7.52 34.60
CA TYR A 390 5.90 -8.85 34.46
C TYR A 390 5.37 -9.75 35.58
N GLY A 391 4.84 -10.91 35.22
CA GLY A 391 4.37 -11.92 36.16
C GLY A 391 5.16 -13.20 35.98
N ILE A 392 5.55 -13.82 37.09
CA ILE A 392 6.28 -15.07 37.12
C ILE A 392 5.70 -16.02 38.18
N THR A 393 5.82 -17.31 37.90
CA THR A 393 5.55 -18.40 38.82
C THR A 393 6.84 -19.15 39.12
N ASP A 394 6.95 -19.78 40.30
CA ASP A 394 8.14 -20.58 40.68
C ASP A 394 8.40 -21.74 39.70
N ARG A 395 7.35 -22.26 39.06
CA ARG A 395 7.41 -23.34 38.08
C ARG A 395 6.45 -23.06 36.92
N PRO A 396 6.73 -23.56 35.70
CA PRO A 396 5.79 -23.47 34.59
C PRO A 396 4.66 -24.53 34.65
N LEU A 397 4.80 -25.57 35.47
CA LEU A 397 3.93 -26.75 35.52
C LEU A 397 3.67 -27.23 36.97
N TYR A 398 2.40 -27.47 37.29
CA TYR A 398 1.90 -27.87 38.61
C TYR A 398 0.96 -29.07 38.53
N LYS A 399 0.72 -29.72 39.66
CA LYS A 399 -0.32 -30.73 39.83
C LYS A 399 -1.52 -30.17 40.61
N PRO A 400 -2.72 -30.77 40.49
CA PRO A 400 -3.80 -30.51 41.44
C PRO A 400 -3.33 -30.74 42.89
N GLY A 401 -3.59 -29.79 43.78
CA GLY A 401 -3.11 -29.80 45.17
C GLY A 401 -1.77 -29.10 45.41
N ASP A 402 -1.01 -28.73 44.37
CA ASP A 402 0.23 -27.95 44.54
C ASP A 402 -0.08 -26.50 44.93
N THR A 403 0.81 -25.91 45.72
CA THR A 403 0.86 -24.46 45.96
C THR A 403 1.70 -23.78 44.88
N VAL A 404 1.11 -22.79 44.22
CA VAL A 404 1.72 -21.92 43.20
C VAL A 404 2.20 -20.66 43.89
N HIS A 405 3.49 -20.35 43.78
CA HIS A 405 4.02 -19.07 44.24
C HIS A 405 4.08 -18.10 43.07
N LEU A 406 3.45 -16.93 43.25
CA LEU A 406 3.27 -15.91 42.22
C LEU A 406 4.00 -14.64 42.63
N LYS A 407 4.68 -14.01 41.67
CA LYS A 407 5.24 -12.68 41.84
C LYS A 407 4.96 -11.81 40.62
N PHE A 408 4.51 -10.59 40.88
CA PHE A 408 4.24 -9.58 39.87
C PHE A 408 5.11 -8.35 40.11
N PHE A 409 5.60 -7.77 39.03
CA PHE A 409 6.38 -6.53 39.03
C PHE A 409 5.66 -5.52 38.15
N LEU A 410 5.38 -4.34 38.69
CA LEU A 410 4.76 -3.23 37.97
C LEU A 410 5.72 -2.04 37.98
N ARG A 411 6.03 -1.50 36.80
CA ARG A 411 6.95 -0.36 36.65
C ARG A 411 6.34 0.66 35.72
N ASN A 412 6.56 1.93 36.01
CA ASN A 412 6.44 2.98 35.02
C ASN A 412 7.85 3.25 34.47
N LEU A 413 8.05 3.07 33.17
CA LEU A 413 9.35 3.31 32.54
C LEU A 413 9.24 4.47 31.57
N GLY A 414 10.14 5.46 31.63
CA GLY A 414 10.31 6.46 30.57
C GLY A 414 11.60 7.26 30.70
N TYR A 415 11.85 8.15 29.73
CA TYR A 415 13.16 8.81 29.56
C TYR A 415 13.27 10.18 30.21
N PHE A 416 12.16 10.88 30.41
CA PHE A 416 12.18 12.27 30.87
C PHE A 416 11.77 12.41 32.33
N GLU A 417 10.73 11.68 32.78
CA GLU A 417 10.18 11.78 34.14
C GLU A 417 9.45 10.46 34.52
N PRO A 418 10.15 9.35 34.81
CA PRO A 418 9.49 8.13 35.25
C PRO A 418 8.80 8.34 36.60
N ASP A 419 7.57 7.85 36.73
CA ASP A 419 6.83 7.84 37.99
C ASP A 419 7.14 6.53 38.73
N ASP A 420 8.32 6.46 39.34
CA ASP A 420 8.85 5.24 39.97
C ASP A 420 7.97 4.75 41.13
N ASP A 421 7.29 5.68 41.82
CA ASP A 421 6.43 5.40 42.98
C ASP A 421 4.97 5.12 42.60
N ARG A 422 4.60 5.25 41.31
CA ARG A 422 3.24 5.06 40.79
C ARG A 422 2.54 3.81 41.32
N TRP A 423 3.31 2.73 41.43
CA TRP A 423 2.82 1.41 41.81
C TRP A 423 3.11 1.05 43.27
N ALA A 424 3.68 1.94 44.06
CA ALA A 424 3.94 1.69 45.47
C ALA A 424 2.64 1.64 46.30
N GLY A 425 2.50 0.64 47.17
CA GLY A 425 1.40 0.54 48.13
C GLY A 425 -0.01 0.37 47.53
N GLN A 426 -0.13 0.12 46.23
CA GLN A 426 -1.41 -0.09 45.54
C GLN A 426 -2.07 -1.37 46.03
N GLU A 427 -3.35 -1.26 46.38
CA GLU A 427 -4.18 -2.39 46.78
C GLU A 427 -4.90 -3.00 45.58
N GLY A 428 -4.92 -4.33 45.53
CA GLY A 428 -5.53 -5.08 44.44
C GLY A 428 -5.95 -6.49 44.85
N GLU A 429 -6.45 -7.21 43.86
CA GLU A 429 -6.92 -8.58 44.01
C GLU A 429 -6.30 -9.50 42.96
N LEU A 430 -6.01 -10.73 43.34
CA LEU A 430 -5.59 -11.77 42.43
C LEU A 430 -6.79 -12.61 42.02
N VAL A 431 -7.07 -12.66 40.73
CA VAL A 431 -8.09 -13.54 40.14
C VAL A 431 -7.38 -14.65 39.39
N VAL A 432 -7.59 -15.88 39.84
CA VAL A 432 -7.06 -17.09 39.20
C VAL A 432 -8.20 -17.84 38.52
N GLN A 433 -8.00 -18.26 37.27
CA GLN A 433 -9.01 -18.98 36.47
C GLN A 433 -8.36 -20.02 35.55
N ASN A 434 -9.07 -21.12 35.29
CA ASN A 434 -8.66 -22.11 34.29
C ASN A 434 -8.95 -21.63 32.85
N GLY A 435 -8.50 -22.41 31.85
CA GLY A 435 -8.66 -22.08 30.43
C GLY A 435 -10.11 -22.05 29.92
N ARG A 436 -11.08 -22.53 30.70
CA ARG A 436 -12.52 -22.47 30.42
C ARG A 436 -13.20 -21.28 31.12
N GLY A 437 -12.48 -20.51 31.92
CA GLY A 437 -13.04 -19.45 32.75
C GLY A 437 -13.71 -19.96 34.04
N GLU A 438 -13.58 -21.25 34.34
CA GLU A 438 -14.09 -21.88 35.56
C GLU A 438 -13.03 -21.82 36.67
N GLY A 439 -13.45 -21.78 37.93
CA GLY A 439 -12.56 -21.74 39.09
C GLY A 439 -12.09 -20.34 39.49
N VAL A 440 -12.99 -19.37 39.60
CA VAL A 440 -12.71 -18.00 40.08
C VAL A 440 -12.36 -18.04 41.56
N VAL A 441 -11.08 -18.20 41.89
CA VAL A 441 -10.58 -17.90 43.23
C VAL A 441 -10.05 -16.48 43.22
N THR A 442 -10.67 -15.63 44.04
CA THR A 442 -10.25 -14.25 44.24
C THR A 442 -9.56 -14.13 45.59
N ILE A 443 -8.29 -13.75 45.58
CA ILE A 443 -7.54 -13.38 46.78
C ILE A 443 -7.47 -11.85 46.81
N GLY A 444 -8.25 -11.23 47.71
CA GLY A 444 -8.31 -9.78 47.86
C GLY A 444 -7.28 -9.21 48.85
N LYS A 445 -7.24 -7.87 48.95
CA LYS A 445 -6.39 -7.10 49.89
C LYS A 445 -4.89 -7.33 49.73
N LEU A 446 -4.44 -7.66 48.51
CA LEU A 446 -3.03 -7.77 48.20
C LEU A 446 -2.45 -6.39 47.92
N ARG A 447 -1.29 -6.09 48.49
CA ARG A 447 -0.61 -4.81 48.29
C ARG A 447 0.73 -5.00 47.60
N THR A 448 1.04 -4.05 46.75
CA THR A 448 2.38 -3.88 46.20
C THR A 448 3.29 -3.27 47.25
N ASP A 449 4.56 -3.66 47.24
CA ASP A 449 5.63 -3.07 48.06
C ASP A 449 6.03 -1.68 47.54
N ASP A 450 6.98 -1.04 48.23
CA ASP A 450 7.51 0.29 47.85
C ASP A 450 8.13 0.30 46.45
N LEU A 451 8.51 -0.87 45.94
CA LEU A 451 9.05 -1.04 44.60
C LEU A 451 7.96 -1.51 43.62
N GLY A 452 6.67 -1.47 43.92
CA GLY A 452 5.62 -1.90 42.98
C GLY A 452 5.65 -3.38 42.64
N ALA A 453 6.19 -4.24 43.52
CA ALA A 453 6.12 -5.70 43.39
C ALA A 453 5.11 -6.30 44.36
N MET A 454 4.45 -7.39 43.97
CA MET A 454 3.49 -8.11 44.80
C MET A 454 3.78 -9.61 44.72
N GLU A 455 3.77 -10.28 45.87
CA GLU A 455 3.91 -11.73 45.95
C GLU A 455 2.75 -12.35 46.73
N THR A 456 2.34 -13.53 46.29
CA THR A 456 1.23 -14.26 46.91
C THR A 456 1.32 -15.74 46.54
N GLU A 457 0.55 -16.56 47.23
CA GLU A 457 0.49 -17.99 46.98
C GLU A 457 -0.95 -18.46 46.79
N PHE A 458 -1.11 -19.47 45.95
CA PHE A 458 -2.40 -20.07 45.64
C PHE A 458 -2.29 -21.59 45.61
N THR A 459 -3.06 -22.26 46.46
CA THR A 459 -3.13 -23.73 46.44
C THR A 459 -4.19 -24.18 45.44
N ILE A 460 -3.77 -24.92 44.43
CA ILE A 460 -4.66 -25.47 43.40
C ILE A 460 -5.58 -26.51 44.06
N PRO A 461 -6.92 -26.41 43.90
CA PRO A 461 -7.84 -27.43 44.40
C PRO A 461 -7.47 -28.84 43.91
N LYS A 462 -7.67 -29.86 44.75
CA LYS A 462 -7.32 -31.24 44.37
C LYS A 462 -8.17 -31.80 43.23
N ASP A 463 -9.36 -31.25 43.05
CA ASP A 463 -10.33 -31.53 41.98
C ASP A 463 -10.26 -30.52 40.82
N ALA A 464 -9.21 -29.69 40.78
CA ALA A 464 -9.00 -28.68 39.75
C ALA A 464 -8.87 -29.29 38.34
N SER A 465 -9.47 -28.63 37.35
CA SER A 465 -9.35 -29.03 35.95
C SER A 465 -7.92 -28.89 35.43
N LEU A 466 -7.48 -29.88 34.65
CA LEU A 466 -6.20 -29.85 33.97
C LEU A 466 -6.19 -28.86 32.80
N GLY A 467 -5.01 -28.38 32.44
CA GLY A 467 -4.76 -27.48 31.31
C GLY A 467 -4.11 -26.16 31.71
N ARG A 468 -4.29 -25.13 30.87
CA ARG A 468 -3.71 -23.79 31.09
C ARG A 468 -4.54 -23.00 32.10
N TRP A 469 -3.88 -22.42 33.08
CA TRP A 469 -4.44 -21.51 34.08
C TRP A 469 -3.83 -20.11 33.90
N ASN A 470 -4.61 -19.08 34.25
CA ASN A 470 -4.18 -17.69 34.21
C ASN A 470 -4.44 -17.05 35.58
N ALA A 471 -3.41 -16.42 36.12
CA ALA A 471 -3.50 -15.57 37.29
C ALA A 471 -3.39 -14.11 36.85
N ARG A 472 -4.36 -13.28 37.25
CA ARG A 472 -4.42 -11.85 36.91
C ARG A 472 -4.47 -11.05 38.20
N TYR A 473 -3.50 -10.17 38.38
CA TYR A 473 -3.54 -9.17 39.44
C TYR A 473 -4.27 -7.93 38.94
N GLN A 474 -5.32 -7.54 39.65
CA GLN A 474 -6.21 -6.42 39.30
C GLN A 474 -6.09 -5.32 40.35
N ILE A 475 -5.97 -4.08 39.89
CA ILE A 475 -6.01 -2.87 40.72
C ILE A 475 -7.22 -2.07 40.26
N GLY A 476 -8.26 -1.98 41.09
CA GLY A 476 -9.58 -1.50 40.68
C GLY A 476 -10.13 -2.32 39.50
N ASN A 477 -10.60 -1.65 38.44
CA ASN A 477 -11.15 -2.32 37.25
C ASN A 477 -10.09 -2.70 36.19
N ARG A 478 -8.80 -2.46 36.46
CA ARG A 478 -7.71 -2.68 35.49
C ARG A 478 -6.97 -3.99 35.81
N ILE A 479 -6.77 -4.83 34.78
CA ILE A 479 -5.78 -5.92 34.85
C ILE A 479 -4.41 -5.28 34.85
N ALA A 480 -3.75 -5.30 36.01
CA ALA A 480 -2.47 -4.64 36.22
C ALA A 480 -1.33 -5.56 35.74
N ALA A 481 -1.34 -6.84 36.14
CA ALA A 481 -0.36 -7.82 35.68
C ALA A 481 -0.98 -9.21 35.53
N GLY A 482 -0.31 -10.10 34.80
CA GLY A 482 -0.80 -11.47 34.61
C GLY A 482 0.30 -12.47 34.27
N VAL A 483 0.07 -13.72 34.64
CA VAL A 483 0.96 -14.84 34.32
C VAL A 483 0.11 -16.08 34.04
N SER A 484 0.58 -16.92 33.13
CA SER A 484 -0.06 -18.19 32.83
C SER A 484 0.83 -19.36 33.21
N PHE A 485 0.25 -20.37 33.82
CA PHE A 485 0.91 -21.62 34.19
C PHE A 485 0.06 -22.82 33.75
N ARG A 486 0.61 -24.03 33.79
CA ARG A 486 -0.11 -25.26 33.45
C ARG A 486 -0.35 -26.11 34.69
N VAL A 487 -1.52 -26.73 34.76
CA VAL A 487 -1.90 -27.72 35.76
C VAL A 487 -2.13 -29.04 35.02
N GLU A 488 -1.30 -30.05 35.28
CA GLU A 488 -1.36 -31.33 34.58
C GLU A 488 -1.08 -32.49 35.55
N GLU A 489 -1.58 -33.67 35.23
CA GLU A 489 -1.07 -34.90 35.81
C GLU A 489 0.21 -35.30 35.09
N TYR A 490 1.36 -35.06 35.71
CA TYR A 490 2.65 -35.46 35.15
C TYR A 490 3.43 -36.39 36.08
N ARG A 491 4.16 -37.33 35.49
CA ARG A 491 5.25 -38.03 36.19
C ARG A 491 6.52 -37.26 35.88
N LYS A 492 7.30 -36.91 36.91
CA LYS A 492 8.61 -36.29 36.70
C LYS A 492 9.42 -37.26 35.83
N PRO A 493 9.96 -36.81 34.68
CA PRO A 493 10.82 -37.66 33.90
C PRO A 493 12.02 -38.08 34.76
N GLU A 494 12.52 -39.29 34.54
CA GLU A 494 13.69 -39.81 35.25
C GLU A 494 14.97 -39.63 34.42
N TYR A 495 14.82 -39.27 33.15
CA TYR A 495 15.87 -39.10 32.15
C TYR A 495 15.57 -37.95 31.18
N GLU A 496 16.61 -37.42 30.58
CA GLU A 496 16.59 -36.40 29.54
C GLU A 496 16.97 -37.02 28.20
N VAL A 497 16.29 -36.62 27.12
CA VAL A 497 16.63 -36.97 25.74
C VAL A 497 17.06 -35.71 25.00
N SER A 498 18.26 -35.72 24.43
CA SER A 498 18.78 -34.65 23.59
C SER A 498 19.00 -35.14 22.16
N VAL A 499 18.77 -34.25 21.20
CA VAL A 499 18.98 -34.50 19.77
C VAL A 499 19.97 -33.48 19.25
N GLU A 500 21.16 -33.93 18.90
CA GLU A 500 22.19 -33.11 18.26
C GLU A 500 21.98 -33.17 16.74
N ALA A 501 21.37 -32.12 16.19
CA ALA A 501 21.17 -31.94 14.76
C ALA A 501 22.32 -31.12 14.14
N PRO A 502 22.49 -31.12 12.80
CA PRO A 502 23.52 -30.31 12.15
C PRO A 502 23.32 -28.79 12.37
N ASP A 503 24.41 -28.08 12.66
CA ASP A 503 24.38 -26.61 12.88
C ASP A 503 24.11 -25.79 11.60
N LYS A 504 24.24 -26.43 10.43
CA LYS A 504 24.04 -25.78 9.12
C LYS A 504 22.77 -26.30 8.45
N PRO A 505 22.03 -25.43 7.72
CA PRO A 505 20.89 -25.85 6.92
C PRO A 505 21.27 -27.00 5.98
N VAL A 506 20.45 -28.05 5.97
CA VAL A 506 20.63 -29.20 5.09
C VAL A 506 20.06 -28.85 3.71
N LEU A 507 20.83 -29.09 2.65
CA LEU A 507 20.38 -28.89 1.27
C LEU A 507 19.18 -29.78 0.94
N LEU A 508 18.26 -29.28 0.10
CA LEU A 508 17.14 -30.07 -0.40
C LEU A 508 17.65 -31.32 -1.13
N GLY A 509 17.18 -32.49 -0.71
CA GLY A 509 17.62 -33.79 -1.24
C GLY A 509 18.93 -34.32 -0.63
N GLY A 510 19.58 -33.56 0.25
CA GLY A 510 20.76 -34.01 1.00
C GLY A 510 20.40 -34.96 2.14
N THR A 511 21.35 -35.81 2.51
CA THR A 511 21.29 -36.61 3.74
C THR A 511 21.89 -35.83 4.91
N PHE A 512 21.41 -36.08 6.12
CA PHE A 512 21.99 -35.53 7.34
C PHE A 512 22.03 -36.58 8.45
N THR A 513 22.93 -36.38 9.40
CA THR A 513 23.06 -37.22 10.58
C THR A 513 22.62 -36.43 11.81
N ALA A 514 21.82 -37.04 12.67
CA ALA A 514 21.46 -36.51 13.98
C ALA A 514 21.81 -37.54 15.06
N LYS A 515 22.36 -37.09 16.18
CA LYS A 515 22.74 -37.96 17.30
C LYS A 515 21.75 -37.80 18.44
N VAL A 516 21.05 -38.89 18.77
CA VAL A 516 20.12 -38.93 19.90
C VAL A 516 20.85 -39.49 21.12
N LYS A 517 20.79 -38.78 22.26
CA LYS A 517 21.35 -39.22 23.54
C LYS A 517 20.26 -39.24 24.59
N ALA A 518 20.27 -40.27 25.44
CA ALA A 518 19.36 -40.39 26.57
C ALA A 518 20.15 -40.71 27.85
N ASN A 519 20.05 -39.83 28.85
CA ASN A 519 20.73 -39.99 30.14
C ASN A 519 19.73 -39.78 31.28
N TYR A 520 19.82 -40.58 32.34
CA TYR A 520 19.13 -40.30 33.59
C TYR A 520 19.61 -38.97 34.18
N PHE A 521 18.77 -38.29 34.95
CA PHE A 521 19.16 -37.02 35.59
C PHE A 521 20.35 -37.13 36.56
N HIS A 522 20.68 -38.35 37.01
CA HIS A 522 21.89 -38.64 37.79
C HIS A 522 23.14 -38.96 36.92
N GLY A 523 23.05 -38.80 35.60
CA GLY A 523 24.16 -38.89 34.65
C GLY A 523 24.40 -40.27 34.01
N ALA A 524 23.72 -41.33 34.44
CA ALA A 524 23.89 -42.66 33.83
C ALA A 524 23.19 -42.72 32.46
N PRO A 525 23.74 -43.43 31.46
CA PRO A 525 23.09 -43.61 30.18
C PRO A 525 21.87 -44.53 30.30
N VAL A 526 20.78 -44.20 29.61
CA VAL A 526 19.62 -45.10 29.49
C VAL A 526 19.97 -46.22 28.53
N ARG A 527 20.10 -47.46 29.04
CA ARG A 527 20.47 -48.64 28.24
C ARG A 527 19.23 -49.41 27.79
N ASN A 528 19.32 -50.02 26.61
CA ASN A 528 18.27 -50.89 26.03
C ASN A 528 16.90 -50.22 25.89
N ALA A 529 16.85 -48.90 25.67
CA ALA A 529 15.61 -48.19 25.39
C ALA A 529 15.15 -48.40 23.94
N THR A 530 13.84 -48.50 23.75
CA THR A 530 13.21 -48.41 22.42
C THR A 530 13.12 -46.94 22.03
N VAL A 531 13.62 -46.60 20.84
CA VAL A 531 13.63 -45.21 20.33
C VAL A 531 12.70 -45.10 19.13
N GLU A 532 11.73 -44.20 19.21
CA GLU A 532 10.90 -43.76 18.08
C GLU A 532 11.37 -42.37 17.61
N VAL A 533 11.58 -42.21 16.30
CA VAL A 533 12.05 -40.95 15.71
C VAL A 533 11.06 -40.46 14.68
N ILE A 534 10.57 -39.23 14.85
CA ILE A 534 9.66 -38.57 13.92
C ILE A 534 10.39 -37.42 13.23
N VAL A 535 10.48 -37.47 11.89
CA VAL A 535 11.07 -36.41 11.06
C VAL A 535 9.96 -35.61 10.38
N LYS A 536 9.90 -34.30 10.64
CA LYS A 536 8.91 -33.39 10.05
C LYS A 536 9.60 -32.38 9.12
N ARG A 537 8.90 -31.98 8.05
CA ARG A 537 9.36 -30.96 7.10
C ARG A 537 8.33 -29.83 7.04
N GLU A 538 8.78 -28.61 7.30
CA GLU A 538 7.96 -27.41 7.22
C GLU A 538 8.66 -26.35 6.36
N SER A 539 7.89 -25.46 5.73
CA SER A 539 8.44 -24.36 4.94
C SER A 539 8.85 -23.23 5.88
N LEU A 540 10.16 -23.01 6.05
CA LEU A 540 10.68 -21.85 6.77
C LEU A 540 10.99 -20.72 5.78
N THR A 541 10.45 -19.53 6.03
CA THR A 541 10.82 -18.31 5.30
C THR A 541 11.34 -17.29 6.31
N GLU A 542 12.65 -17.27 6.49
CA GLU A 542 13.31 -16.15 7.17
C GLU A 542 13.49 -15.02 6.15
N ARG A 543 12.67 -13.97 6.26
CA ARG A 543 12.92 -12.73 5.51
C ARG A 543 14.16 -12.05 6.11
N TRP A 544 15.34 -12.41 5.62
CA TRP A 544 16.61 -11.78 6.04
C TRP A 544 16.80 -10.37 5.48
N PHE A 545 16.02 -9.96 4.47
CA PHE A 545 16.04 -8.59 3.94
C PHE A 545 14.77 -7.84 4.34
N PRO A 546 14.87 -6.58 4.81
CA PRO A 546 13.68 -5.74 4.90
C PRO A 546 13.15 -5.52 3.48
N GLY A 547 11.83 -5.55 3.34
CA GLY A 547 11.17 -5.41 2.04
C GLY A 547 11.34 -4.03 1.40
N TRP A 548 12.08 -3.11 2.02
CA TRP A 548 12.17 -1.68 1.69
C TRP A 548 13.62 -1.19 1.88
N ARG A 549 14.03 -0.17 1.10
CA ARG A 549 15.36 0.46 1.22
C ARG A 549 15.46 1.23 2.55
N TRP A 550 16.67 1.26 3.09
CA TRP A 550 17.03 1.98 4.32
C TRP A 550 17.47 3.38 3.91
#